data_AF-A0A2D6DNF8-F1
#
_entry.id   AF-A0A2D6DNF8-F1
#
_cell.length_a   1.000
_cell.length_b   1.000
_cell.length_c   1.000
_cell.angle_alpha   90.00
_cell.angle_beta   90.00
_cell.angle_gamma   90.00
#
_symmetry.space_group_name_H-M   'P 1'
#
loop_
_entity.id
_entity.type
_entity.pdbx_description
1 polymer ?
#
loop_
_entity_poly.entity_id
_entity_poly.type
_entity_poly.pdbx_seq_one_letter_code
_entity_poly.pdbx_strand_id
1 'polypeptide(L)'
;DRLASHLCSGTIRVIRPNDVGEIEHLSGGFERVLITGSVREIPSSIEELVIDGGFVLGPFGGPVHQRLLKREKQGGDWFDTDLGGVVFGPMDVGESETSPLDPISLANHIEDAFDLVGGMIEIEESTCARVRNLILALREMPPDLPYIDEESSEEEVMEHPVVDLLMSEIEWLGPLWPLFSEFLSIDLASPGSPEETSDFAGGHEDLIP
;
A
#
# COMPACT_ATOMS: atom_id res chain seq x y z
N ASP A 1 6.89 -34.69 2.23
CA ASP A 1 8.19 -34.76 2.95
C ASP A 1 8.18 -33.91 4.21
N ARG A 2 8.87 -34.33 5.28
CA ARG A 2 8.86 -33.63 6.58
C ARG A 2 10.03 -32.65 6.67
N LEU A 3 9.79 -31.39 7.03
CA LEU A 3 10.82 -30.35 7.23
C LEU A 3 12.01 -30.80 8.11
N ALA A 4 11.78 -31.74 9.02
CA ALA A 4 12.81 -32.34 9.88
C ALA A 4 13.92 -33.12 9.15
N SER A 5 13.75 -33.46 7.86
CA SER A 5 14.78 -34.15 7.06
C SER A 5 15.76 -33.21 6.36
N HIS A 6 15.57 -31.89 6.46
CA HIS A 6 16.45 -30.92 5.82
C HIS A 6 17.46 -30.33 6.82
N LEU A 7 18.70 -30.17 6.37
CA LEU A 7 19.78 -29.54 7.14
C LEU A 7 19.43 -28.09 7.44
N CYS A 8 19.25 -27.76 8.72
CA CYS A 8 19.14 -26.40 9.19
C CYS A 8 20.53 -25.74 9.18
N SER A 9 20.73 -24.74 8.31
CA SER A 9 22.02 -24.06 8.15
C SER A 9 22.16 -22.78 9.00
N GLY A 10 21.17 -22.43 9.84
CA GLY A 10 21.20 -21.17 10.59
C GLY A 10 20.07 -21.01 11.60
N THR A 11 20.14 -19.95 12.41
CA THR A 11 19.10 -19.63 13.38
C THR A 11 17.94 -18.90 12.70
N ILE A 12 16.73 -19.45 12.80
CA ILE A 12 15.50 -18.73 12.43
C ILE A 12 15.04 -17.94 13.65
N ARG A 13 14.79 -16.65 13.47
CA ARG A 13 14.21 -15.77 14.49
C ARG A 13 12.90 -15.21 13.97
N VAL A 14 11.89 -15.17 14.84
CA VAL A 14 10.62 -14.49 14.58
C VAL A 14 10.61 -13.27 15.47
N ILE A 15 10.52 -12.09 14.86
CA ILE A 15 10.64 -10.80 15.52
C ILE A 15 9.43 -9.98 15.08
N ARG A 16 8.81 -9.23 16.01
CA ARG A 16 7.70 -8.34 15.65
C ARG A 16 8.26 -7.09 14.97
N PRO A 17 7.48 -6.41 14.10
CA PRO A 17 7.94 -5.21 13.39
C PRO A 17 8.58 -4.14 14.29
N ASN A 18 7.98 -3.89 15.47
CA ASN A 18 8.46 -2.90 16.43
C ASN A 18 9.76 -3.30 17.14
N ASP A 19 10.10 -4.59 17.17
CA ASP A 19 11.26 -5.13 17.87
C ASP A 19 12.49 -5.21 16.94
N VAL A 20 12.36 -4.81 15.67
CA VAL A 20 13.44 -4.86 14.66
C VAL A 20 14.56 -3.87 14.98
N GLY A 21 14.24 -2.71 15.55
CA GLY A 21 15.23 -1.72 15.98
C GLY A 21 16.03 -2.16 17.21
N GLU A 22 15.49 -3.06 18.03
CA GLU A 22 16.16 -3.59 19.23
C GLU A 22 17.16 -4.71 18.90
N ILE A 23 17.36 -5.03 17.62
CA ILE A 23 18.30 -6.06 17.21
C ILE A 23 19.74 -5.51 17.23
N GLU A 24 20.21 -5.12 18.42
CA GLU A 24 21.61 -4.75 18.74
C GLU A 24 22.62 -5.90 18.46
N HIS A 25 22.15 -7.06 17.97
CA HIS A 25 22.93 -8.28 17.79
C HIS A 25 23.08 -8.73 16.33
N LEU A 26 22.61 -7.96 15.35
CA LEU A 26 22.95 -8.17 13.94
C LEU A 26 24.19 -7.35 13.59
N SER A 27 25.34 -7.74 14.15
CA SER A 27 26.64 -7.05 13.96
C SER A 27 27.13 -6.99 12.50
N GLY A 28 26.35 -7.47 11.54
CA GLY A 28 26.67 -7.51 10.11
C GLY A 28 25.54 -7.06 9.17
N GLY A 29 24.43 -6.52 9.69
CA GLY A 29 23.30 -6.07 8.87
C GLY A 29 22.62 -7.16 8.03
N PHE A 30 21.84 -6.76 7.03
CA PHE A 30 21.16 -7.66 6.09
C PHE A 30 21.78 -7.60 4.69
N GLU A 31 22.17 -8.76 4.16
CA GLU A 31 22.59 -8.91 2.75
C GLU A 31 21.39 -9.00 1.80
N ARG A 32 20.31 -9.65 2.26
CA ARG A 32 19.11 -9.92 1.47
C ARG A 32 17.89 -9.79 2.36
N VAL A 33 16.95 -8.96 1.94
CA VAL A 33 15.65 -8.81 2.59
C VAL A 33 14.57 -9.19 1.59
N LEU A 34 13.60 -9.98 2.03
CA LEU A 34 12.41 -10.30 1.27
C LEU A 34 11.21 -9.73 2.04
N ILE A 35 10.44 -8.86 1.39
CA ILE A 35 9.18 -8.33 1.91
C ILE A 35 8.05 -9.05 1.15
N THR A 36 7.07 -9.58 1.89
CA THR A 36 5.99 -10.40 1.34
C THR A 36 4.60 -9.79 1.52
N GLY A 37 4.53 -8.54 2.00
CA GLY A 37 3.33 -7.69 1.97
C GLY A 37 3.67 -6.39 1.28
N SER A 38 2.71 -5.74 0.63
CA SER A 38 2.94 -4.47 -0.06
C SER A 38 3.37 -3.38 0.92
N VAL A 39 4.37 -2.59 0.49
CA VAL A 39 4.88 -1.43 1.23
C VAL A 39 5.07 -0.27 0.26
N ARG A 40 4.82 0.97 0.69
CA ARG A 40 5.10 2.14 -0.15
C ARG A 40 6.61 2.44 -0.22
N GLU A 41 7.31 2.21 0.87
CA GLU A 41 8.75 2.42 1.02
C GLU A 41 9.41 1.31 1.86
N ILE A 42 10.74 1.22 1.82
CA ILE A 42 11.46 0.30 2.71
C ILE A 42 11.29 0.84 4.13
N PRO A 43 10.83 0.04 5.11
CA PRO A 43 10.76 0.49 6.50
C PRO A 43 12.14 0.97 6.97
N SER A 44 12.22 2.14 7.60
CA SER A 44 13.48 2.76 8.02
C SER A 44 14.35 1.83 8.87
N SER A 45 13.73 1.04 9.76
CA SER A 45 14.40 0.03 10.58
C SER A 45 15.11 -1.05 9.76
N ILE A 46 14.60 -1.38 8.57
CA ILE A 46 15.22 -2.31 7.63
C ILE A 46 16.26 -1.57 6.78
N GLU A 47 15.92 -0.38 6.27
CA GLU A 47 16.78 0.40 5.36
C GLU A 47 18.17 0.68 5.95
N GLU A 48 18.21 1.03 7.24
CA GLU A 48 19.45 1.29 7.99
C GLU A 48 20.31 0.03 8.17
N LEU A 49 19.67 -1.14 8.23
CA LEU A 49 20.33 -2.43 8.47
C LEU A 49 20.82 -3.10 7.18
N VAL A 50 20.34 -2.71 5.99
CA VAL A 50 20.85 -3.26 4.72
C VAL A 50 22.27 -2.77 4.46
N ILE A 51 23.18 -3.70 4.24
CA ILE A 51 24.59 -3.40 3.96
C ILE A 51 24.82 -3.02 2.49
N ASP A 52 25.97 -2.40 2.22
CA ASP A 52 26.42 -2.14 0.84
C ASP A 52 26.56 -3.45 0.04
N GLY A 53 26.05 -3.47 -1.19
CA GLY A 53 25.90 -4.67 -2.02
C GLY A 53 24.72 -5.58 -1.64
N GLY A 54 24.00 -5.27 -0.55
CA GLY A 54 22.76 -5.94 -0.17
C GLY A 54 21.56 -5.45 -0.98
N PHE A 55 20.47 -6.21 -0.97
CA PHE A 55 19.23 -5.80 -1.64
C PHE A 55 17.95 -6.17 -0.87
N VAL A 56 16.91 -5.38 -1.11
CA VAL A 56 15.54 -5.64 -0.70
C VAL A 56 14.74 -6.07 -1.93
N LEU A 57 14.05 -7.20 -1.83
CA LEU A 57 13.09 -7.65 -2.83
C LEU A 57 11.70 -7.57 -2.21
N GLY A 58 10.78 -6.85 -2.83
CA GLY A 58 9.44 -6.70 -2.28
C GLY A 58 8.45 -6.09 -3.26
N PRO A 59 7.14 -6.25 -3.00
CA PRO A 59 6.09 -5.51 -3.68
C PRO A 59 6.06 -4.05 -3.17
N PHE A 60 6.35 -3.10 -4.06
CA PHE A 60 6.33 -1.68 -3.76
C PHE A 60 5.18 -0.98 -4.49
N GLY A 61 4.47 -0.12 -3.77
CA GLY A 61 3.30 0.61 -4.26
C GLY A 61 2.14 0.52 -3.28
N GLY A 62 1.02 1.15 -3.62
CA GLY A 62 -0.18 1.11 -2.80
C GLY A 62 -1.22 0.09 -3.27
N PRO A 63 -2.47 0.21 -2.80
CA PRO A 63 -3.55 -0.73 -3.11
C PRO A 63 -3.81 -0.88 -4.61
N VAL A 64 -3.63 0.21 -5.36
CA VAL A 64 -4.06 0.31 -6.76
C VAL A 64 -3.01 -0.19 -7.74
N HIS A 65 -1.73 0.06 -7.46
CA HIS A 65 -0.64 -0.28 -8.36
C HIS A 65 0.61 -0.67 -7.59
N GLN A 66 1.09 -1.89 -7.82
CA GLN A 66 2.29 -2.43 -7.18
C GLN A 66 3.26 -3.00 -8.22
N ARG A 67 4.55 -2.79 -7.98
CA ARG A 67 5.66 -3.37 -8.75
C ARG A 67 6.53 -4.19 -7.84
N LEU A 68 6.91 -5.39 -8.28
CA LEU A 68 7.93 -6.17 -7.60
C LEU A 68 9.29 -5.56 -7.94
N LEU A 69 9.94 -4.93 -6.96
CA LEU A 69 11.24 -4.30 -7.17
C LEU A 69 12.32 -5.04 -6.40
N LYS A 70 13.48 -5.19 -7.04
CA LYS A 70 14.74 -5.45 -6.36
C LYS A 70 15.46 -4.12 -6.20
N ARG A 71 15.54 -3.60 -4.97
CA ARG A 71 16.25 -2.37 -4.62
C ARG A 71 17.61 -2.74 -4.03
N GLU A 72 18.71 -2.41 -4.72
CA GLU A 72 20.07 -2.76 -4.32
C GLU A 72 20.83 -1.53 -3.81
N LYS A 73 21.51 -1.68 -2.66
CA LYS A 73 22.28 -0.60 -2.04
C LYS A 73 23.71 -0.61 -2.58
N GLN A 74 24.14 0.48 -3.21
CA GLN A 74 25.50 0.63 -3.74
C GLN A 74 26.04 2.03 -3.43
N GLY A 75 27.14 2.11 -2.68
CA GLY A 75 27.79 3.37 -2.33
C GLY A 75 26.92 4.31 -1.48
N GLY A 76 25.90 3.79 -0.81
CA GLY A 76 24.92 4.57 -0.04
C GLY A 76 23.67 4.97 -0.82
N ASP A 77 23.66 4.77 -2.14
CA ASP A 77 22.50 5.01 -3.00
C ASP A 77 21.71 3.71 -3.25
N TRP A 78 20.43 3.85 -3.58
CA TRP A 78 19.54 2.73 -3.92
C TRP A 78 19.30 2.66 -5.44
N PHE A 79 19.43 1.47 -6.00
CA PHE A 79 19.21 1.20 -7.41
C PHE A 79 18.09 0.17 -7.60
N ASP A 80 17.06 0.57 -8.33
CA ASP A 80 15.87 -0.24 -8.54
C ASP A 80 15.99 -1.06 -9.82
N THR A 81 15.74 -2.36 -9.70
CA THR A 81 15.46 -3.26 -10.83
C THR A 81 14.00 -3.67 -10.75
N ASP A 82 13.24 -3.29 -11.76
CA ASP A 82 11.82 -3.57 -11.86
C ASP A 82 11.57 -4.97 -12.44
N LEU A 83 10.85 -5.80 -11.69
CA LEU A 83 10.56 -7.19 -12.03
C LEU A 83 9.10 -7.41 -12.49
N GLY A 84 8.31 -6.34 -12.61
CA GLY A 84 6.95 -6.38 -13.15
C GLY A 84 5.85 -6.12 -12.11
N GLY A 85 4.60 -6.05 -12.60
CA GLY A 85 3.42 -5.82 -11.77
C GLY A 85 3.02 -7.05 -10.95
N VAL A 86 2.57 -6.83 -9.71
CA VAL A 86 2.14 -7.88 -8.76
C VAL A 86 0.95 -7.40 -7.94
N VAL A 87 0.30 -8.32 -7.21
CA VAL A 87 -0.74 -7.99 -6.23
C VAL A 87 -0.42 -8.73 -4.95
N PHE A 88 -0.06 -7.98 -3.90
CA PHE A 88 0.14 -8.49 -2.54
C PHE A 88 -0.78 -7.72 -1.60
N GLY A 89 -1.25 -8.41 -0.56
CA GLY A 89 -1.92 -7.75 0.56
C GLY A 89 -0.96 -6.82 1.32
N PRO A 90 -1.49 -5.84 2.05
CA PRO A 90 -0.67 -4.88 2.78
C PRO A 90 0.20 -5.57 3.84
N MET A 91 1.38 -5.01 4.07
CA MET A 91 2.26 -5.47 5.15
C MET A 91 1.62 -5.26 6.53
N ASP A 92 0.84 -4.20 6.69
CA ASP A 92 -0.01 -3.98 7.85
C ASP A 92 -1.43 -4.48 7.57
N VAL A 93 -1.87 -5.49 8.31
CA VAL A 93 -3.20 -6.09 8.16
C VAL A 93 -4.30 -5.06 8.53
N GLY A 94 -4.01 -4.08 9.37
CA GLY A 94 -4.97 -3.02 9.71
C GLY A 94 -5.42 -2.20 8.52
N GLU A 95 -4.59 -2.08 7.48
CA GLU A 95 -4.96 -1.38 6.23
C GLU A 95 -6.08 -2.11 5.47
N SER A 96 -6.19 -3.43 5.61
CA SER A 96 -7.24 -4.22 4.95
C SER A 96 -8.62 -4.11 5.60
N GLU A 97 -8.71 -3.53 6.80
CA GLU A 97 -9.96 -3.39 7.58
C GLU A 97 -10.49 -1.95 7.60
N THR A 98 -9.91 -1.03 6.82
CA THR A 98 -10.26 0.41 6.87
C THR A 98 -11.59 0.72 6.20
N SER A 99 -12.33 1.69 6.75
CA SER A 99 -13.58 2.20 6.19
C SER A 99 -13.36 2.87 4.83
N PRO A 100 -14.32 2.84 3.89
CA PRO A 100 -14.25 3.59 2.63
C PRO A 100 -14.08 5.12 2.79
N LEU A 101 -14.47 5.67 3.95
CA LEU A 101 -14.27 7.07 4.31
C LEU A 101 -13.04 7.28 5.21
N ASP A 102 -12.17 6.27 5.33
CA ASP A 102 -10.89 6.46 6.00
C ASP A 102 -10.02 7.45 5.20
N PRO A 103 -9.58 8.55 5.83
CA PRO A 103 -8.88 9.62 5.12
C PRO A 103 -7.50 9.18 4.63
N ILE A 104 -6.83 8.26 5.34
CA ILE A 104 -5.50 7.76 4.95
C ILE A 104 -5.64 6.86 3.73
N SER A 105 -6.60 5.93 3.76
CA SER A 105 -6.90 5.06 2.62
C SER A 105 -7.30 5.87 1.40
N LEU A 106 -8.20 6.85 1.53
CA LEU A 106 -8.60 7.71 0.41
C LEU A 106 -7.42 8.50 -0.16
N ALA A 107 -6.54 9.04 0.69
CA ALA A 107 -5.33 9.74 0.26
C ALA A 107 -4.40 8.83 -0.54
N ASN A 108 -4.19 7.59 -0.08
CA ASN A 108 -3.36 6.61 -0.76
C ASN A 108 -3.93 6.24 -2.15
N HIS A 109 -5.25 6.05 -2.26
CA HIS A 109 -5.90 5.76 -3.54
C HIS A 109 -5.78 6.90 -4.53
N ILE A 110 -6.01 8.14 -4.08
CA ILE A 110 -5.88 9.33 -4.93
C ILE A 110 -4.42 9.50 -5.38
N GLU A 111 -3.45 9.30 -4.49
CA GLU A 111 -2.02 9.35 -4.81
C GLU A 111 -1.64 8.31 -5.87
N ASP A 112 -2.02 7.04 -5.68
CA ASP A 112 -1.69 5.97 -6.62
C ASP A 112 -2.34 6.18 -8.01
N ALA A 113 -3.61 6.55 -8.03
CA ALA A 113 -4.33 6.83 -9.26
C ALA A 113 -3.70 8.04 -9.99
N PHE A 114 -3.28 9.05 -9.24
CA PHE A 114 -2.61 10.22 -9.79
C PHE A 114 -1.24 9.88 -10.36
N ASP A 115 -0.44 9.08 -9.66
CA ASP A 115 0.87 8.61 -10.14
C ASP A 115 0.74 7.76 -11.41
N LEU A 116 -0.26 6.88 -11.46
CA LEU A 116 -0.54 6.06 -12.64
C LEU A 116 -0.89 6.93 -13.85
N VAL A 117 -1.80 7.89 -13.69
CA VAL A 117 -2.21 8.80 -14.77
C VAL A 117 -1.05 9.72 -15.19
N GLY A 118 -0.28 10.23 -14.23
CA GLY A 118 0.91 11.05 -14.49
C GLY A 118 2.01 10.31 -15.27
N GLY A 119 2.07 8.98 -15.15
CA GLY A 119 2.94 8.15 -15.99
C GLY A 119 2.47 8.01 -17.46
N MET A 120 1.19 8.31 -17.74
CA MET A 120 0.58 8.15 -19.07
C MET A 120 0.44 9.48 -19.82
N ILE A 121 0.13 10.56 -19.11
CA ILE A 121 -0.16 11.88 -19.70
C ILE A 121 0.48 13.01 -18.88
N GLU A 122 0.77 14.13 -19.54
CA GLU A 122 1.21 15.36 -18.87
C GLU A 122 -0.01 16.04 -18.24
N ILE A 123 0.05 16.25 -16.91
CA ILE A 123 -0.98 16.93 -16.13
C ILE A 123 -0.51 18.36 -15.85
N GLU A 124 -1.43 19.33 -15.92
CA GLU A 124 -1.13 20.72 -15.61
C GLU A 124 -0.64 20.86 -14.16
N GLU A 125 0.46 21.60 -13.93
CA GLU A 125 1.04 21.76 -12.60
C GLU A 125 0.04 22.34 -11.57
N SER A 126 -0.91 23.17 -12.02
CA SER A 126 -1.97 23.70 -11.16
C SER A 126 -2.89 22.59 -10.63
N THR A 127 -3.22 21.59 -11.46
CA THR A 127 -3.96 20.38 -11.05
C THR A 127 -3.11 19.50 -10.16
N CYS A 128 -1.83 19.31 -10.48
CA CYS A 128 -0.90 18.55 -9.63
C CYS A 128 -0.83 19.13 -8.21
N ALA A 129 -0.73 20.46 -8.09
CA ALA A 129 -0.74 21.13 -6.80
C ALA A 129 -2.05 20.93 -6.02
N ARG A 130 -3.21 20.97 -6.70
CA ARG A 130 -4.52 20.73 -6.07
C ARG A 130 -4.65 19.30 -5.53
N VAL A 131 -4.24 18.31 -6.32
CA VAL A 131 -4.27 16.90 -5.90
C VAL A 131 -3.36 16.68 -4.69
N ARG A 132 -2.13 17.22 -4.72
CA ARG A 132 -1.20 17.14 -3.56
C ARG A 132 -1.78 17.80 -2.31
N ASN A 133 -2.42 18.96 -2.45
CA ASN A 133 -3.06 19.64 -1.32
C ASN A 133 -4.24 18.83 -0.75
N LEU A 134 -5.05 18.20 -1.59
CA LEU A 134 -6.13 17.32 -1.15
C LEU A 134 -5.58 16.10 -0.40
N ILE A 135 -4.54 15.44 -0.92
CA ILE A 135 -3.85 14.33 -0.26
C ILE A 135 -3.32 14.75 1.11
N LEU A 136 -2.69 15.92 1.21
CA LEU A 136 -2.20 16.46 2.48
C LEU A 136 -3.35 16.74 3.45
N ALA A 137 -4.43 17.37 2.99
CA ALA A 137 -5.60 17.68 3.83
C ALA A 137 -6.26 16.40 4.38
N LEU A 138 -6.34 15.34 3.57
CA LEU A 138 -6.79 14.03 4.02
C LEU A 138 -5.85 13.45 5.10
N ARG A 139 -4.54 13.46 4.86
CA ARG A 139 -3.54 12.93 5.81
C ARG A 139 -3.46 13.70 7.13
N GLU A 140 -3.80 14.98 7.13
CA GLU A 140 -3.79 15.84 8.32
C GLU A 140 -5.12 15.82 9.09
N MET A 141 -6.10 15.00 8.67
CA MET A 141 -7.36 14.89 9.40
C MET A 141 -7.17 14.35 10.82
N PRO A 142 -8.02 14.81 11.76
CA PRO A 142 -7.97 14.32 13.13
C PRO A 142 -8.32 12.82 13.17
N PRO A 143 -7.67 12.02 14.03
CA PRO A 143 -7.89 10.57 14.08
C PRO A 143 -9.24 10.17 14.68
N ASP A 144 -9.94 11.09 15.37
CA ASP A 144 -11.23 10.90 16.01
C ASP A 144 -12.41 11.29 15.09
N LEU A 145 -12.37 10.84 13.83
CA LEU A 145 -13.47 11.06 12.90
C LEU A 145 -14.75 10.30 13.33
N PRO A 146 -15.93 10.87 13.04
CA PRO A 146 -17.18 10.18 13.28
C PRO A 146 -17.24 8.90 12.43
N TYR A 147 -17.63 7.79 13.07
CA TYR A 147 -17.80 6.51 12.38
C TYR A 147 -19.07 6.52 11.53
N ILE A 148 -18.97 6.04 10.30
CA ILE A 148 -20.07 5.87 9.36
C ILE A 148 -20.14 4.42 8.92
N ASP A 149 -21.36 3.89 8.89
CA ASP A 149 -21.72 2.57 8.39
C ASP A 149 -22.94 2.65 7.45
N GLU A 150 -23.42 1.48 7.02
CA GLU A 150 -24.58 1.35 6.13
C GLU A 150 -25.91 1.81 6.77
N GLU A 151 -25.98 1.94 8.10
CA GLU A 151 -27.18 2.40 8.81
C GLU A 151 -27.18 3.92 9.02
N SER A 152 -26.08 4.59 8.71
CA SER A 152 -25.92 6.03 8.86
C SER A 152 -26.83 6.78 7.90
N SER A 153 -27.45 7.86 8.38
CA SER A 153 -28.36 8.69 7.59
C SER A 153 -27.61 9.53 6.55
N GLU A 154 -28.30 9.93 5.48
CA GLU A 154 -27.72 10.82 4.45
C GLU A 154 -27.21 12.13 5.06
N GLU A 155 -27.89 12.66 6.09
CA GLU A 155 -27.48 13.89 6.78
C GLU A 155 -26.15 13.67 7.53
N GLU A 156 -26.00 12.57 8.25
CA GLU A 156 -24.74 12.21 8.94
C GLU A 156 -23.58 12.01 7.96
N VAL A 157 -23.84 11.41 6.79
CA VAL A 157 -22.84 11.25 5.74
C VAL A 157 -22.41 12.59 5.17
N MET A 158 -23.35 13.49 4.89
CA MET A 158 -23.06 14.82 4.35
C MET A 158 -22.34 15.73 5.35
N GLU A 159 -22.56 15.55 6.64
CA GLU A 159 -21.86 16.27 7.71
C GLU A 159 -20.47 15.70 8.03
N HIS A 160 -20.10 14.56 7.43
CA HIS A 160 -18.81 13.92 7.66
C HIS A 160 -17.64 14.81 7.18
N PRO A 161 -16.59 15.03 8.00
CA PRO A 161 -15.48 15.94 7.64
C PRO A 161 -14.79 15.58 6.32
N VAL A 162 -14.65 14.28 6.01
CA VAL A 162 -14.09 13.83 4.73
C VAL A 162 -14.99 14.22 3.56
N VAL A 163 -16.31 14.06 3.72
CA VAL A 163 -17.27 14.39 2.67
C VAL A 163 -17.31 15.90 2.48
N ASP A 164 -17.33 16.68 3.54
CA ASP A 164 -17.28 18.15 3.49
C ASP A 164 -16.02 18.65 2.75
N LEU A 165 -14.86 18.06 3.04
CA LEU A 165 -13.61 18.35 2.31
C LEU A 165 -13.74 18.07 0.81
N LEU A 166 -14.20 16.86 0.44
CA LEU A 166 -14.37 16.49 -0.98
C LEU A 166 -15.37 17.40 -1.69
N MET A 167 -16.45 17.75 -1.01
CA MET A 167 -17.48 18.66 -1.53
C MET A 167 -16.96 20.08 -1.72
N SER A 168 -16.08 20.56 -0.83
CA SER A 168 -15.44 21.87 -0.98
C SER A 168 -14.54 21.97 -2.22
N GLU A 169 -13.99 20.84 -2.67
CA GLU A 169 -13.08 20.73 -3.81
C GLU A 169 -13.79 20.21 -5.09
N ILE A 170 -15.11 20.01 -5.05
CA ILE A 170 -15.87 19.29 -6.10
C ILE A 170 -15.81 19.95 -7.48
N GLU A 171 -15.63 21.28 -7.55
CA GLU A 171 -15.63 22.00 -8.83
C GLU A 171 -14.52 21.51 -9.78
N TRP A 172 -13.34 21.21 -9.24
CA TRP A 172 -12.23 20.66 -10.02
C TRP A 172 -12.08 19.16 -9.87
N LEU A 173 -12.48 18.60 -8.72
CA LEU A 173 -12.40 17.18 -8.45
C LEU A 173 -13.45 16.39 -9.24
N GLY A 174 -14.66 16.91 -9.40
CA GLY A 174 -15.79 16.22 -10.03
C GLY A 174 -15.47 15.61 -11.41
N PRO A 175 -14.83 16.34 -12.35
CA PRO A 175 -14.39 15.78 -13.62
C PRO A 175 -13.34 14.66 -13.52
N LEU A 176 -12.52 14.67 -12.46
CA LEU A 176 -11.47 13.66 -12.21
C LEU A 176 -11.97 12.49 -11.36
N TRP A 177 -13.08 12.67 -10.64
CA TRP A 177 -13.66 11.69 -9.73
C TRP A 177 -13.88 10.31 -10.35
N PRO A 178 -14.37 10.17 -11.60
CA PRO A 178 -14.51 8.85 -12.22
C PRO A 178 -13.20 8.06 -12.24
N LEU A 179 -12.07 8.73 -12.49
CA LEU A 179 -10.75 8.09 -12.49
C LEU A 179 -10.40 7.55 -11.10
N PHE A 180 -10.66 8.33 -10.05
CA PHE A 180 -10.38 7.92 -8.67
C PHE A 180 -11.35 6.83 -8.18
N SER A 181 -12.63 6.93 -8.55
CA SER A 181 -13.68 6.01 -8.10
C SER A 181 -13.52 4.58 -8.62
N GLU A 182 -12.96 4.41 -9.82
CA GLU A 182 -12.67 3.08 -10.38
C GLU A 182 -11.64 2.35 -9.52
N PHE A 183 -10.64 3.08 -9.02
CA PHE A 183 -9.60 2.53 -8.16
C PHE A 183 -10.05 2.35 -6.71
N LEU A 184 -10.92 3.22 -6.19
CA LEU A 184 -11.55 3.05 -4.86
C LEU A 184 -12.47 1.81 -4.81
N SER A 185 -13.05 1.43 -5.95
CA SER A 185 -13.91 0.24 -6.05
C SER A 185 -13.12 -1.08 -6.01
N ILE A 186 -11.80 -1.04 -6.24
CA ILE A 186 -10.94 -2.23 -6.21
C ILE A 186 -10.78 -2.76 -4.78
N ASP A 187 -10.78 -1.87 -3.78
CA ASP A 187 -10.79 -2.26 -2.35
C ASP A 187 -12.11 -2.92 -1.91
N LEU A 188 -13.24 -2.59 -2.58
CA LEU A 188 -14.53 -3.25 -2.33
C LEU A 188 -14.58 -4.67 -2.90
N ALA A 189 -13.79 -4.97 -3.94
CA ALA A 189 -13.67 -6.29 -4.53
C ALA A 189 -12.56 -7.09 -3.81
N SER A 190 -12.74 -7.33 -2.51
CA SER A 190 -11.81 -8.14 -1.72
C SER A 190 -11.64 -9.52 -2.38
N PRO A 191 -10.46 -9.86 -2.92
CA PRO A 191 -10.23 -11.15 -3.54
C PRO A 191 -10.30 -12.24 -2.46
N GLY A 192 -11.42 -12.97 -2.41
CA GLY A 192 -11.69 -14.01 -1.41
C GLY A 192 -12.91 -13.76 -0.52
N SER A 193 -13.67 -12.67 -0.72
CA SER A 193 -14.98 -12.53 -0.06
C SER A 193 -15.93 -13.66 -0.53
N PRO A 194 -16.74 -14.26 0.37
CA PRO A 194 -17.61 -15.38 0.03
C PRO A 194 -18.70 -15.05 -1.00
N GLU A 195 -18.84 -13.77 -1.38
CA GLU A 195 -19.85 -13.28 -2.31
C GLU A 195 -19.32 -13.04 -3.73
N GLU A 196 -18.01 -13.07 -3.96
CA GLU A 196 -17.48 -12.93 -5.32
C GLU A 196 -17.32 -14.27 -6.04
N THR A 197 -18.30 -14.58 -6.88
CA THR A 197 -18.08 -15.40 -8.08
C THR A 197 -17.69 -14.47 -9.23
N SER A 198 -16.52 -13.82 -9.12
CA SER A 198 -15.94 -13.12 -10.27
C SER A 198 -15.25 -14.15 -11.17
N ASP A 199 -15.61 -14.14 -12.45
CA ASP A 199 -15.03 -14.94 -13.54
C ASP A 199 -13.56 -14.53 -13.81
N PHE A 200 -12.70 -14.57 -12.80
CA PHE A 200 -11.26 -14.51 -12.99
C PHE A 200 -10.81 -15.82 -13.64
N ALA A 201 -10.62 -15.77 -14.96
CA ALA A 201 -9.94 -16.80 -15.73
C ALA A 201 -8.46 -16.88 -15.32
N GLY A 202 -8.19 -17.47 -14.16
CA GLY A 202 -6.85 -17.56 -13.58
C GLY A 202 -6.78 -18.48 -12.36
N GLY A 203 -7.69 -19.44 -12.22
CA GLY A 203 -7.65 -20.45 -11.17
C GLY A 203 -6.38 -21.29 -11.27
N HIS A 204 -5.40 -21.02 -10.40
CA HIS A 204 -4.32 -21.96 -10.13
C HIS A 204 -4.90 -23.09 -9.28
N GLU A 205 -5.41 -24.14 -9.94
CA GLU A 205 -5.83 -25.40 -9.31
C GLU A 205 -4.68 -26.12 -8.56
N ASP A 206 -3.45 -25.60 -8.66
CA ASP A 206 -2.23 -26.19 -8.09
C ASP A 206 -2.00 -25.90 -6.59
N LEU A 207 -2.89 -25.16 -5.91
CA LEU A 207 -2.75 -24.83 -4.48
C LEU A 207 -3.83 -25.45 -3.57
N ILE A 208 -4.25 -26.68 -3.86
CA ILE A 208 -5.01 -27.51 -2.90
C ILE A 208 -4.03 -28.50 -2.24
N PRO A 209 -3.85 -28.48 -0.90
CA PRO A 209 -3.02 -29.44 -0.17
C PRO A 209 -3.50 -30.90 -0.28
#